data_AF-A0A7C9HKH4-F1
#
_entry.id   AF-A0A7C9HKH4-F1
#
_cell.length_a   1.000
_cell.length_b   1.000
_cell.length_c   1.000
_cell.angle_alpha   90.00
_cell.angle_beta   90.00
_cell.angle_gamma   90.00
#
_symmetry.space_group_name_H-M   'P 1'
#
loop_
_entity.id
_entity.type
_entity.pdbx_description
1 polymer ?
#
loop_
_entity_poly.entity_id
_entity_poly.type
_entity_poly.pdbx_seq_one_letter_code
_entity_poly.pdbx_strand_id
1 'polypeptide(L)'
;MRFWIFVGVSLVAFIAILRFVTRHRSTRPRHATVLAVAAVVVIGGMVFAKYGHNAGLPWWIYYTMPALATLLLPPMVFKLRGGELAWYLGLAFLSSPAIHVAFSFLLGWKEYMPFIAVPSWRDLVGA
;
A
#
# COMPACT_ATOMS: atom_id res chain seq x y z
N MET A 1 9.00 -11.35 12.13
CA MET A 1 7.84 -12.06 11.52
C MET A 1 6.65 -11.14 11.21
N ARG A 2 6.16 -10.31 12.15
CA ARG A 2 4.99 -9.43 11.93
C ARG A 2 5.04 -8.56 10.66
N PHE A 3 6.21 -8.01 10.33
CA PHE A 3 6.39 -7.22 9.10
C PHE A 3 5.97 -7.94 7.82
N TRP A 4 6.33 -9.22 7.67
CA TRP A 4 5.98 -9.99 6.48
C TRP A 4 4.49 -10.34 6.41
N ILE A 5 3.80 -10.39 7.55
CA ILE A 5 2.33 -10.50 7.59
C ILE A 5 1.70 -9.22 7.03
N PHE A 6 2.18 -8.04 7.44
CA PHE A 6 1.71 -6.77 6.87
C PHE A 6 1.93 -6.70 5.37
N VAL A 7 3.12 -7.09 4.90
CA VAL A 7 3.44 -7.15 3.47
C VAL A 7 2.47 -8.08 2.74
N GLY A 8 2.21 -9.28 3.29
CA GLY A 8 1.28 -10.24 2.70
C GLY A 8 -0.15 -9.71 2.60
N VAL A 9 -0.68 -9.13 3.69
CA VAL A 9 -2.04 -8.56 3.72
C VAL A 9 -2.16 -7.38 2.75
N SER A 10 -1.20 -6.45 2.77
CA SER A 10 -1.15 -5.32 1.85
C SER A 10 -1.06 -5.79 0.39
N LEU A 11 -0.31 -6.86 0.11
CA LEU A 11 -0.16 -7.40 -1.24
C LEU A 11 -1.49 -7.94 -1.76
N VAL A 12 -2.21 -8.72 -0.94
CA VAL A 12 -3.54 -9.24 -1.28
C VAL A 12 -4.52 -8.09 -1.52
N ALA A 13 -4.55 -7.10 -0.62
CA ALA A 13 -5.42 -5.94 -0.77
C ALA A 13 -5.12 -5.15 -2.05
N PHE A 14 -3.85 -4.94 -2.37
CA PHE A 14 -3.44 -4.20 -3.56
C PHE A 14 -3.75 -4.96 -4.86
N ILE A 15 -3.53 -6.27 -4.89
CA ILE A 15 -3.94 -7.13 -6.01
C ILE A 15 -5.46 -7.05 -6.21
N ALA A 16 -6.24 -7.07 -5.13
CA ALA A 16 -7.70 -6.94 -5.20
C ALA A 16 -8.13 -5.59 -5.80
N ILE A 17 -7.49 -4.48 -5.42
CA ILE A 17 -7.74 -3.16 -6.01
C ILE A 17 -7.45 -3.17 -7.52
N LEU A 18 -6.28 -3.67 -7.95
CA LEU A 18 -5.93 -3.72 -9.36
C LEU A 18 -6.91 -4.57 -10.17
N ARG A 19 -7.35 -5.71 -9.60
CA ARG A 19 -8.35 -6.58 -10.21
C ARG A 19 -9.72 -5.93 -10.29
N PHE A 20 -10.12 -5.24 -9.24
CA PHE A 20 -11.39 -4.53 -9.17
C PHE A 20 -11.46 -3.42 -10.21
N VAL A 21 -10.43 -2.57 -10.29
CA VAL A 21 -10.40 -1.43 -11.22
C VAL A 21 -10.45 -1.90 -12.68
N THR A 22 -9.78 -3.00 -12.99
CA THR A 22 -9.68 -3.53 -14.37
C THR A 22 -10.78 -4.54 -14.72
N ARG A 23 -11.78 -4.73 -13.85
CA ARG A 23 -12.79 -5.80 -14.00
C ARG A 23 -13.67 -5.69 -15.24
N HIS A 24 -13.87 -4.45 -15.74
CA HIS A 24 -14.73 -4.15 -16.88
C HIS A 24 -14.00 -4.18 -18.23
N ARG A 25 -12.69 -4.47 -18.27
CA ARG A 25 -11.95 -4.59 -19.52
C ARG A 25 -12.35 -5.86 -20.27
N SER A 26 -12.53 -5.73 -21.59
CA SER A 26 -12.72 -6.87 -22.50
C SER A 26 -11.53 -7.84 -22.45
N THR A 27 -10.30 -7.30 -22.38
CA THR A 27 -9.07 -8.06 -22.16
C THR A 27 -8.48 -7.73 -20.80
N ARG A 28 -8.60 -8.68 -19.85
CA ARG A 28 -8.06 -8.49 -18.50
C ARG A 28 -6.53 -8.53 -18.50
N PRO A 29 -5.86 -7.74 -17.64
CA PRO A 29 -4.43 -7.83 -17.46
C PRO A 29 -3.97 -9.24 -17.03
N ARG A 30 -2.84 -9.68 -17.59
CA ARG A 30 -2.24 -10.98 -17.27
C ARG A 30 -1.94 -11.07 -15.78
N HIS A 31 -2.17 -12.25 -15.19
CA HIS A 31 -1.90 -12.51 -13.78
C HIS A 31 -0.45 -12.22 -13.39
N ALA A 32 0.50 -12.62 -14.24
CA ALA A 32 1.91 -12.31 -14.03
C ALA A 32 2.19 -10.80 -13.92
N THR A 33 1.58 -9.98 -14.78
CA THR A 33 1.78 -8.51 -14.74
C THR A 33 1.18 -7.89 -13.48
N VAL A 34 -0.02 -8.33 -13.07
CA VAL A 34 -0.64 -7.86 -11.82
C VAL A 34 0.22 -8.22 -10.61
N LEU A 35 0.70 -9.45 -10.54
CA LEU A 35 1.58 -9.91 -9.46
C LEU A 35 2.91 -9.15 -9.44
N ALA A 36 3.55 -8.96 -10.59
CA ALA A 36 4.82 -8.25 -10.69
C ALA A 36 4.69 -6.80 -10.23
N VAL A 37 3.69 -6.07 -10.73
CA VAL A 37 3.45 -4.67 -10.32
C VAL A 37 3.11 -4.60 -8.84
N ALA A 38 2.25 -5.49 -8.34
CA ALA A 38 1.90 -5.50 -6.92
C ALA A 38 3.10 -5.81 -6.03
N ALA A 39 3.97 -6.75 -6.42
CA ALA A 39 5.19 -7.06 -5.69
C ALA A 39 6.14 -5.86 -5.64
N VAL A 40 6.37 -5.19 -6.77
CA VAL A 40 7.24 -4.00 -6.83
C VAL A 40 6.69 -2.89 -5.94
N VAL A 41 5.39 -2.57 -6.05
CA VAL A 41 4.77 -1.48 -5.28
C VAL A 41 4.73 -1.81 -3.80
N VAL A 42 4.22 -2.98 -3.42
CA VAL A 42 3.98 -3.32 -2.01
C VAL A 42 5.25 -3.78 -1.31
N ILE A 43 5.92 -4.81 -1.84
CA ILE A 43 7.12 -5.35 -1.20
C ILE A 43 8.23 -4.30 -1.26
N GLY A 44 8.47 -3.74 -2.45
CA GLY A 44 9.47 -2.69 -2.62
C GLY A 44 9.17 -1.45 -1.79
N GLY A 45 7.93 -0.96 -1.81
CA GLY A 45 7.51 0.21 -1.05
C GLY A 45 7.62 0.03 0.47
N MET A 46 7.14 -1.10 1.01
CA MET A 46 7.17 -1.35 2.46
C MET A 46 8.59 -1.64 2.97
N VAL A 47 9.41 -2.36 2.18
CA VAL A 47 10.83 -2.57 2.48
C VAL A 47 11.55 -1.23 2.47
N PHE A 48 11.35 -0.41 1.44
CA PHE A 48 11.97 0.91 1.36
C PHE A 48 11.55 1.82 2.52
N ALA A 49 10.27 1.86 2.87
CA ALA A 49 9.77 2.64 4.01
C ALA A 49 10.45 2.20 5.32
N LYS A 50 10.50 0.89 5.59
CA LYS A 50 11.08 0.36 6.82
C LYS A 50 12.59 0.60 6.92
N TYR A 51 13.34 0.22 5.89
CA TYR A 51 14.79 0.38 5.93
C TYR A 51 15.21 1.84 5.78
N GLY A 52 14.44 2.64 5.05
CA GLY A 52 14.65 4.08 4.96
C GLY A 52 14.46 4.77 6.30
N HIS A 53 13.40 4.44 7.03
CA HIS A 53 13.21 4.91 8.40
C HIS A 53 14.38 4.49 9.32
N ASN A 54 14.76 3.21 9.28
CA ASN A 54 15.85 2.69 10.11
C ASN A 54 17.23 3.27 9.76
N ALA A 55 17.44 3.69 8.52
CA ALA A 55 18.64 4.37 8.07
C ALA A 55 18.66 5.87 8.41
N GLY A 56 17.60 6.39 9.05
CA GLY A 56 17.48 7.80 9.41
C GLY A 56 17.15 8.70 8.23
N LEU A 57 16.60 8.17 7.12
CA LEU A 57 16.13 9.01 6.03
C LEU A 57 15.02 9.94 6.54
N PRO A 58 14.95 11.18 6.05
CA PRO A 58 13.80 12.04 6.28
C PRO A 58 12.51 11.36 5.84
N TRP A 59 11.44 11.58 6.61
CA TRP A 59 10.11 11.02 6.32
C TRP A 59 9.63 11.33 4.92
N TRP A 60 9.94 12.52 4.39
CA TRP A 60 9.53 12.91 3.06
C TRP A 60 10.18 12.05 1.99
N ILE A 61 11.30 11.37 2.24
CA ILE A 61 11.90 10.43 1.28
C ILE A 61 11.27 9.05 1.43
N TYR A 62 11.35 8.47 2.62
CA TYR A 62 10.95 7.07 2.82
C TYR A 62 9.44 6.85 2.67
N TYR A 63 8.63 7.90 2.78
CA TYR A 63 7.18 7.85 2.54
C TYR A 63 6.79 8.24 1.11
N THR A 64 7.35 9.32 0.54
CA THR A 64 6.90 9.78 -0.78
C THR A 64 7.32 8.87 -1.92
N MET A 65 8.49 8.23 -1.84
CA MET A 65 8.94 7.31 -2.89
C MET A 65 7.99 6.11 -3.07
N PRO A 66 7.62 5.37 -2.00
CA PRO A 66 6.57 4.35 -2.09
C PRO A 66 5.21 4.90 -2.56
N ALA A 67 4.83 6.08 -2.10
CA ALA A 67 3.57 6.71 -2.50
C ALA A 67 3.56 7.02 -4.01
N LEU A 68 4.63 7.61 -4.55
CA LEU A 68 4.76 7.89 -5.99
C LEU A 68 4.79 6.61 -6.81
N ALA A 69 5.52 5.58 -6.36
CA ALA A 69 5.51 4.28 -7.03
C ALA A 69 4.08 3.70 -7.09
N THR A 70 3.32 3.83 -6.01
CA THR A 70 1.91 3.44 -5.96
C THR A 70 1.06 4.28 -6.92
N LEU A 71 1.22 5.60 -6.93
CA LEU A 71 0.36 6.48 -7.72
C LEU A 71 0.68 6.45 -9.22
N LEU A 72 1.92 6.15 -9.62
CA LEU A 72 2.37 6.26 -11.01
C LEU A 72 2.52 4.91 -11.70
N LEU A 73 3.07 3.90 -11.03
CA LEU A 73 3.46 2.65 -11.69
C LEU A 73 2.26 1.88 -12.25
N PRO A 74 1.16 1.64 -11.51
CA PRO A 74 0.03 0.89 -12.06
C PRO A 74 -0.73 1.64 -13.16
N PRO A 75 -0.99 2.96 -13.07
CA PRO A 75 -1.55 3.71 -14.19
C PRO A 75 -0.71 3.61 -15.47
N MET A 76 0.62 3.69 -15.35
CA MET A 76 1.50 3.58 -16.51
C MET A 76 1.53 2.17 -17.10
N VAL A 77 1.71 1.14 -16.27
CA VAL A 77 1.83 -0.25 -16.72
C VAL A 77 0.52 -0.78 -17.29
N PHE A 78 -0.61 -0.51 -16.61
CA PHE A 78 -1.93 -0.97 -17.07
C PHE A 78 -2.61 0.02 -18.01
N LYS A 79 -1.99 1.18 -18.29
CA LYS A 79 -2.55 2.25 -19.12
C LYS A 79 -3.96 2.64 -18.67
N LEU A 80 -4.15 2.85 -17.37
CA LEU A 80 -5.45 3.21 -16.79
C LEU A 80 -5.88 4.58 -17.31
N ARG A 81 -7.17 4.73 -17.68
CA ARG A 81 -7.73 6.00 -18.18
C ARG A 81 -9.15 6.22 -17.66
N GLY A 82 -9.59 7.46 -17.62
CA GLY A 82 -10.96 7.85 -17.25
C GLY A 82 -11.39 7.28 -15.90
N GLY A 83 -12.52 6.57 -15.87
CA GLY A 83 -13.07 5.99 -14.65
C GLY A 83 -12.14 4.97 -13.97
N GLU A 84 -11.35 4.20 -14.71
CA GLU A 84 -10.40 3.25 -14.12
C GLU A 84 -9.31 3.99 -13.32
N LEU A 85 -8.79 5.08 -13.89
CA LEU A 85 -7.79 5.90 -13.22
C LEU A 85 -8.38 6.56 -11.97
N ALA A 86 -9.59 7.11 -12.07
CA ALA A 86 -10.27 7.73 -10.93
C ALA A 86 -10.52 6.72 -9.79
N TRP A 87 -11.05 5.54 -10.10
CA TRP A 87 -11.24 4.47 -9.11
C TRP A 87 -9.93 4.00 -8.52
N TYR A 88 -8.89 3.83 -9.34
CA TYR A 88 -7.58 3.43 -8.86
C TYR A 88 -7.00 4.45 -7.88
N LEU A 89 -6.96 5.73 -8.25
CA LEU A 89 -6.40 6.78 -7.41
C LEU A 89 -7.21 6.93 -6.12
N GLY A 90 -8.54 6.87 -6.19
CA GLY A 90 -9.40 6.92 -5.02
C GLY A 90 -9.16 5.73 -4.07
N LEU A 91 -9.15 4.50 -4.60
CA LEU A 91 -8.93 3.29 -3.79
C LEU A 91 -7.50 3.19 -3.26
N ALA A 92 -6.48 3.58 -4.04
CA ALA A 92 -5.09 3.59 -3.60
C ALA A 92 -4.85 4.67 -2.53
N PHE A 93 -5.48 5.83 -2.67
CA PHE A 93 -5.41 6.88 -1.65
C PHE A 93 -6.11 6.45 -0.36
N LEU A 94 -7.30 5.84 -0.44
CA LEU A 94 -8.06 5.37 0.73
C LEU A 94 -7.46 4.12 1.38
N SER A 95 -6.80 3.25 0.62
CA SER A 95 -6.19 2.04 1.16
C SER A 95 -5.03 2.36 2.09
N SER A 96 -4.26 3.40 1.81
CA SER A 96 -3.13 3.81 2.65
C SER A 96 -3.54 4.14 4.11
N PRO A 97 -4.48 5.07 4.39
CA PRO A 97 -4.95 5.33 5.74
C PRO A 97 -5.74 4.16 6.32
N ALA A 98 -6.50 3.41 5.52
CA ALA A 98 -7.24 2.25 6.02
C ALA A 98 -6.30 1.14 6.52
N ILE A 99 -5.24 0.84 5.76
CA ILE A 99 -4.22 -0.13 6.14
C ILE A 99 -3.41 0.39 7.33
N HIS A 100 -3.07 1.68 7.37
CA HIS A 100 -2.40 2.30 8.52
C HIS A 100 -3.20 2.14 9.81
N VAL A 101 -4.50 2.46 9.78
CA VAL A 101 -5.39 2.33 10.94
C VAL A 101 -5.51 0.87 11.34
N ALA A 102 -5.77 -0.03 10.40
CA ALA A 102 -5.90 -1.45 10.70
C ALA A 102 -4.62 -2.03 11.33
N PHE A 103 -3.45 -1.71 10.78
CA PHE A 103 -2.18 -2.23 11.28
C PHE A 103 -1.73 -1.57 12.59
N SER A 104 -1.94 -0.25 12.73
CA SER A 104 -1.63 0.46 13.97
C SER A 104 -2.52 -0.02 15.12
N PHE A 105 -3.82 -0.14 14.89
CA PHE A 105 -4.78 -0.54 15.91
C PHE A 105 -4.64 -2.01 16.30
N LEU A 106 -4.64 -2.93 15.32
CA LEU A 106 -4.66 -4.38 15.59
C LEU A 106 -3.29 -4.92 15.99
N LEU A 107 -2.21 -4.34 15.46
CA LEU A 107 -0.88 -4.96 15.50
C LEU A 107 0.23 -4.00 15.96
N GLY A 108 -0.10 -2.75 16.29
CA GLY A 108 0.80 -1.77 16.88
C GLY A 108 1.83 -1.15 15.94
N TRP A 109 1.67 -1.31 14.62
CA TRP A 109 2.65 -0.79 13.67
C TRP A 109 2.40 0.68 13.32
N LYS A 110 3.09 1.57 14.02
CA LYS A 110 2.90 3.03 13.94
C LYS A 110 3.83 3.73 12.91
N GLU A 111 4.75 3.00 12.30
CA GLU A 111 5.82 3.56 11.45
C GLU A 111 5.38 3.88 10.01
N TYR A 112 4.23 3.35 9.56
CA TYR A 112 3.81 3.44 8.16
C TYR A 112 3.34 4.85 7.76
N MET A 113 2.58 5.54 8.63
CA MET A 113 2.25 6.97 8.50
C MET A 113 2.62 7.73 9.77
N PRO A 114 3.65 8.59 9.75
CA PRO A 114 4.10 9.31 10.94
C PRO A 114 3.17 10.45 11.38
N PHE A 115 2.16 10.82 10.56
CA PHE A 115 1.26 11.95 10.83
C PHE A 115 -0.01 11.59 11.59
N ILE A 116 -0.40 10.31 11.58
CA ILE A 116 -1.65 9.85 12.19
C ILE A 116 -1.30 8.94 13.36
N ALA A 117 -1.33 9.50 14.57
CA ALA A 117 -1.17 8.73 15.79
C ALA A 117 -2.44 7.92 16.05
N VAL A 118 -2.38 6.61 15.84
CA VAL A 118 -3.46 5.67 16.15
C VAL A 118 -3.07 4.86 17.39
N PRO A 119 -3.87 4.91 18.48
CA PRO A 119 -3.61 4.07 19.66
C PRO A 119 -3.76 2.59 19.29
N SER A 120 -2.91 1.74 19.86
CA SER A 120 -3.04 0.30 19.69
C SER A 120 -4.13 -0.24 20.59
N TRP A 121 -4.72 -1.38 20.25
CA TRP A 121 -5.68 -2.07 21.13
C TRP A 121 -5.11 -2.33 22.54
N ARG A 122 -3.81 -2.64 22.62
CA ARG A 122 -3.11 -2.85 23.90
C ARG A 122 -3.05 -1.59 24.75
N ASP A 123 -2.83 -0.44 24.10
CA ASP A 123 -2.82 0.87 24.74
C ASP A 123 -4.18 1.19 25.38
N LEU A 124 -5.28 0.69 24.80
CA LEU A 124 -6.66 0.92 25.27
C LEU A 124 -7.12 -0.05 26.36
N VAL A 125 -6.62 -1.28 26.35
CA VAL A 125 -7.03 -2.33 27.32
C VAL A 125 -6.07 -2.45 28.51
N GLY A 126 -4.99 -1.66 28.53
CA GLY A 126 -4.08 -1.56 29.68
C GLY A 126 -3.17 -2.79 29.88
N ALA A 127 -2.79 -3.46 28.78
CA ALA A 127 -1.97 -4.68 28.79
C ALA A 127 -0.68 -4.52 27.98
#